data_AF-A0A3M1LIC2-F1
#
_entry.id   AF-A0A3M1LIC2-F1
#
_cell.length_a   1.000
_cell.length_b   1.000
_cell.length_c   1.000
_cell.angle_alpha   90.00
_cell.angle_beta   90.00
_cell.angle_gamma   90.00
#
_symmetry.space_group_name_H-M   'P 1'
#
loop_
_entity.id
_entity.type
_entity.pdbx_description
1 polymer ?
#
loop_
_entity_poly.entity_id
_entity_poly.type
_entity_poly.pdbx_seq_one_letter_code
_entity_poly.pdbx_strand_id
1 'polypeptide(L)'
;SLDELRDSACKSYLIITDKIIDDDLMDKAVVYRPKSLVVGIGLHYNTSKEDISKGIKDTFAKYNLALKSIRLLATVDKGIKVKGLEEYAKEHNLEIKYFSKEELAKVQVPNPSEIVKKYEKTASVSEAAAILASNGKLVVEKQKYPPNLTIAVARVNYE
;
A
#
# COMPACT_ATOMS: atom_id res chain seq x y z
N SER A 1 -4.23 22.18 -10.56
CA SER A 1 -4.49 21.00 -11.43
C SER A 1 -3.34 20.86 -12.43
N LEU A 2 -3.33 19.83 -13.29
CA LEU A 2 -2.35 19.78 -14.40
C LEU A 2 -2.59 20.91 -15.41
N ASP A 3 -3.85 21.30 -15.64
CA ASP A 3 -4.20 22.39 -16.55
C ASP A 3 -3.69 23.74 -16.04
N GLU A 4 -3.84 24.03 -14.74
CA GLU A 4 -3.26 25.23 -14.11
C GLU A 4 -1.73 25.27 -14.26
N LEU A 5 -1.06 24.11 -14.23
CA LEU A 5 0.39 24.07 -14.46
C LEU A 5 0.71 24.43 -15.91
N ARG A 6 -0.03 23.91 -16.90
CA ARG A 6 0.15 24.28 -18.32
C ARG A 6 -0.05 25.78 -18.55
N ASP A 7 -1.07 26.36 -17.93
CA ASP A 7 -1.46 27.75 -18.11
C ASP A 7 -0.56 28.73 -17.34
N SER A 8 0.30 28.23 -16.43
CA SER A 8 1.17 29.07 -15.60
C SER A 8 2.32 29.77 -16.35
N ALA A 9 2.56 29.41 -17.62
CA ALA A 9 3.71 29.85 -18.43
C ALA A 9 5.09 29.58 -17.79
N CYS A 10 5.17 28.70 -16.78
CA CYS A 10 6.42 28.31 -16.16
C CYS A 10 7.31 27.49 -17.13
N LYS A 11 8.63 27.68 -17.04
CA LYS A 11 9.61 26.95 -17.85
C LYS A 11 9.84 25.52 -17.38
N SER A 12 9.61 25.27 -16.09
CA SER A 12 9.77 23.97 -15.42
C SER A 12 8.86 23.85 -14.21
N TYR A 13 8.61 22.62 -13.78
CA TYR A 13 7.65 22.29 -12.72
C TYR A 13 8.29 21.42 -11.63
N LEU A 14 7.88 21.63 -10.38
CA LEU A 14 8.06 20.65 -9.31
C LEU A 14 6.70 20.02 -9.04
N ILE A 15 6.60 18.71 -9.22
CA ILE A 15 5.36 17.96 -9.00
C ILE A 15 5.56 17.01 -7.84
N ILE A 16 4.78 17.21 -6.78
CA ILE A 16 4.77 16.37 -5.60
C ILE A 16 3.55 15.47 -5.69
N THR A 17 3.74 14.18 -5.93
CA THR A 17 2.61 13.27 -6.09
C THR A 17 2.99 11.82 -5.83
N ASP A 18 2.04 11.05 -5.33
CA ASP A 18 2.13 9.60 -5.25
C ASP A 18 1.50 8.88 -6.46
N LYS A 19 0.97 9.64 -7.43
CA LYS A 19 0.30 9.12 -8.63
C LYS A 19 1.21 9.07 -9.86
N ILE A 20 1.14 8.02 -10.66
CA ILE A 20 1.71 8.04 -12.00
C ILE A 20 0.91 9.05 -12.83
N ILE A 21 1.63 9.96 -13.47
CA ILE A 21 1.09 10.98 -14.36
C ILE A 21 1.68 10.67 -15.73
N ASP A 22 0.81 10.41 -16.69
CA ASP A 22 1.18 10.22 -18.10
C ASP A 22 0.76 11.47 -18.85
N ASP A 23 1.71 12.39 -18.99
CA ASP A 23 1.45 13.76 -19.45
C ASP A 23 2.74 14.35 -20.03
N ASP A 24 2.64 15.12 -21.11
CA ASP A 24 3.77 15.77 -21.79
C ASP A 24 4.47 16.80 -20.90
N LEU A 25 3.76 17.32 -19.89
CA LEU A 25 4.33 18.21 -18.89
C LEU A 25 5.46 17.56 -18.07
N MET A 26 5.54 16.21 -18.05
CA MET A 26 6.62 15.49 -17.35
C MET A 26 8.00 15.79 -17.95
N ASP A 27 8.10 16.15 -19.24
CA ASP A 27 9.38 16.47 -19.89
C ASP A 27 10.05 17.72 -19.30
N LYS A 28 9.26 18.57 -18.63
CA LYS A 28 9.72 19.80 -17.97
C LYS A 28 9.57 19.74 -16.46
N ALA A 29 9.27 18.57 -15.89
CA ALA A 29 8.98 18.43 -14.47
C ALA A 29 10.06 17.63 -13.72
N VAL A 30 10.41 18.12 -12.54
CA VAL A 30 11.01 17.31 -11.48
C VAL A 30 9.86 16.70 -10.67
N VAL A 31 9.78 15.37 -10.62
CA VAL A 31 8.74 14.67 -9.86
C VAL A 31 9.27 14.15 -8.54
N TYR A 32 8.81 14.74 -7.44
CA TYR A 32 9.09 14.26 -6.09
C TYR A 32 8.03 13.25 -5.65
N ARG A 33 8.48 12.08 -5.19
CA ARG A 33 7.64 10.95 -4.76
C ARG A 33 7.71 10.82 -3.23
N PRO A 34 6.83 11.50 -2.47
CA PRO A 34 6.84 11.38 -1.02
C PRO A 34 6.52 9.94 -0.60
N LYS A 35 7.21 9.47 0.44
CA LYS A 35 6.96 8.18 1.11
C LYS A 35 5.64 8.25 1.90
N SER A 36 4.54 8.28 1.16
CA SER A 36 3.19 8.63 1.61
C SER A 36 2.22 7.47 1.57
N LEU A 37 2.63 6.30 1.07
CA LEU A 37 1.76 5.12 0.96
C LEU A 37 2.22 3.99 1.88
N VAL A 38 1.27 3.40 2.59
CA VAL A 38 1.46 2.18 3.38
C VAL A 38 0.72 1.05 2.67
N VAL A 39 1.41 -0.07 2.46
CA VAL A 39 0.81 -1.26 1.85
C VAL A 39 0.50 -2.27 2.95
N GLY A 40 -0.79 -2.50 3.19
CA GLY A 40 -1.24 -3.57 4.08
C GLY A 40 -1.40 -4.87 3.32
N ILE A 41 -0.87 -5.96 3.88
CA ILE A 41 -0.79 -7.26 3.20
C ILE A 41 -1.40 -8.33 4.10
N GLY A 42 -2.36 -9.09 3.60
CA GLY A 42 -2.83 -10.32 4.21
C GLY A 42 -2.34 -11.50 3.39
N LEU A 43 -1.63 -12.44 4.02
CA LEU A 43 -0.97 -13.53 3.31
C LEU A 43 -0.89 -14.85 4.10
N HIS A 44 -0.68 -15.96 3.38
CA HIS A 44 -0.33 -17.26 3.98
C HIS A 44 1.19 -17.42 4.13
N TYR A 45 1.63 -18.27 5.08
CA TYR A 45 3.04 -18.44 5.44
C TYR A 45 3.96 -18.90 4.28
N ASN A 46 3.39 -19.48 3.22
CA ASN A 46 4.11 -19.98 2.04
C ASN A 46 3.99 -19.06 0.82
N THR A 47 3.44 -17.84 0.97
CA THR A 47 3.30 -16.90 -0.15
C THR A 47 4.69 -16.49 -0.65
N SER A 48 4.93 -16.65 -1.95
CA SER A 48 6.23 -16.36 -2.57
C SER A 48 6.51 -14.86 -2.67
N LYS A 49 7.79 -14.49 -2.79
CA LYS A 49 8.19 -13.11 -3.06
C LYS A 49 7.63 -12.63 -4.40
N GLU A 50 7.58 -13.52 -5.38
CA GLU A 50 7.12 -13.27 -6.75
C GLU A 50 5.63 -12.92 -6.76
N ASP A 51 4.80 -13.67 -6.02
CA ASP A 51 3.36 -13.40 -5.89
C ASP A 51 3.12 -12.06 -5.18
N ILE A 52 3.88 -11.76 -4.12
CA ILE A 52 3.81 -10.48 -3.41
C ILE A 52 4.20 -9.32 -4.35
N SER A 53 5.33 -9.46 -5.05
CA SER A 53 5.82 -8.45 -5.99
C SER A 53 4.82 -8.19 -7.11
N LYS A 54 4.24 -9.26 -7.68
CA LYS A 54 3.21 -9.17 -8.71
C LYS A 54 1.95 -8.49 -8.17
N GLY A 55 1.43 -8.94 -7.02
CA GLY A 55 0.23 -8.35 -6.43
C GLY A 55 0.39 -6.85 -6.14
N ILE A 56 1.54 -6.43 -5.62
CA ILE A 56 1.82 -5.01 -5.35
C ILE A 56 1.93 -4.23 -6.66
N LYS A 57 2.68 -4.74 -7.65
CA LYS A 57 2.81 -4.08 -8.97
C LYS A 57 1.45 -3.94 -9.67
N ASP A 58 0.67 -5.02 -9.70
CA ASP A 58 -0.65 -5.04 -10.32
C ASP A 58 -1.60 -4.06 -9.62
N THR A 59 -1.59 -4.03 -8.27
CA THR A 59 -2.40 -3.08 -7.50
C THR A 59 -1.99 -1.64 -7.82
N PHE A 60 -0.69 -1.34 -7.77
CA PHE A 60 -0.21 0.02 -7.99
C PHE A 60 -0.46 0.50 -9.41
N ALA A 61 -0.25 -0.35 -10.41
CA ALA A 61 -0.58 -0.05 -11.80
C ALA A 61 -2.08 0.23 -11.97
N LYS A 62 -2.96 -0.65 -11.44
CA LYS A 62 -4.43 -0.50 -11.54
C LYS A 62 -4.93 0.82 -10.97
N TYR A 63 -4.32 1.33 -9.91
CA TYR A 63 -4.75 2.56 -9.23
C TYR A 63 -3.86 3.77 -9.52
N ASN A 64 -3.02 3.69 -10.56
CA ASN A 64 -2.07 4.72 -10.98
C ASN A 64 -1.20 5.24 -9.82
N LEU A 65 -0.73 4.37 -8.95
CA LEU A 65 0.13 4.71 -7.80
C LEU A 65 1.59 4.43 -8.13
N ALA A 66 2.49 5.27 -7.62
CA ALA A 66 3.91 5.11 -7.77
C ALA A 66 4.49 4.20 -6.67
N LEU A 67 5.13 3.10 -7.05
CA LEU A 67 5.81 2.18 -6.12
C LEU A 67 6.85 2.89 -5.26
N LYS A 68 7.51 3.92 -5.82
CA LYS A 68 8.51 4.72 -5.09
C LYS A 68 7.92 5.46 -3.88
N SER A 69 6.61 5.67 -3.85
CA SER A 69 5.90 6.33 -2.73
C SER A 69 5.59 5.38 -1.57
N ILE A 70 5.88 4.07 -1.70
CA ILE A 70 5.72 3.12 -0.59
C ILE A 70 6.71 3.48 0.52
N ARG A 71 6.15 3.76 1.71
CA ARG A 71 6.85 4.04 2.96
C ARG A 71 7.24 2.76 3.68
N LEU A 72 6.29 1.85 3.88
CA LEU A 72 6.48 0.59 4.59
C LEU A 72 5.37 -0.42 4.23
N LEU A 73 5.60 -1.67 4.60
CA LEU A 73 4.62 -2.76 4.52
C LEU A 73 4.02 -3.03 5.91
N ALA A 74 2.75 -3.41 5.97
CA ALA A 74 2.06 -3.67 7.21
C ALA A 74 1.31 -5.01 7.15
N THR A 75 1.39 -5.83 8.20
CA THR A 75 0.71 -7.13 8.25
C THR A 75 0.38 -7.55 9.69
N VAL A 76 -0.33 -8.66 9.84
CA VAL A 76 -0.60 -9.29 11.13
C VAL A 76 0.60 -10.10 11.61
N ASP A 77 0.89 -10.03 12.91
CA ASP A 77 1.80 -10.95 13.57
C ASP A 77 1.11 -12.29 13.82
N LYS A 78 1.65 -13.36 13.22
CA LYS A 78 1.20 -14.75 13.43
C LYS A 78 2.26 -15.58 14.16
N GLY A 79 3.31 -14.95 14.70
CA GLY A 79 4.46 -15.63 15.30
C GLY A 79 5.38 -16.32 14.30
N ILE A 80 5.06 -16.26 12.99
CA ILE A 80 5.85 -16.85 11.92
C ILE A 80 6.13 -15.77 10.88
N LYS A 81 7.41 -15.48 10.65
CA LYS A 81 7.84 -14.59 9.57
C LYS A 81 7.66 -15.28 8.23
N VAL A 82 7.10 -14.56 7.26
CA VAL A 82 6.89 -15.10 5.91
C VAL A 82 8.08 -14.76 5.04
N LYS A 83 8.81 -15.79 4.60
CA LYS A 83 10.07 -15.65 3.86
C LYS A 83 9.93 -14.73 2.63
N GLY A 84 8.88 -14.93 1.82
CA GLY A 84 8.65 -14.11 0.63
C GLY A 84 8.42 -12.64 0.93
N LEU A 85 7.80 -12.31 2.08
CA LEU A 85 7.58 -10.93 2.50
C LEU A 85 8.90 -10.26 2.93
N GLU A 86 9.70 -10.96 3.74
CA GLU A 86 11.00 -10.46 4.21
C GLU A 86 11.97 -10.25 3.04
N GLU A 87 12.00 -11.18 2.07
CA GLU A 87 12.80 -11.04 0.85
C GLU A 87 12.37 -9.82 0.03
N TYR A 88 11.06 -9.62 -0.17
CA TYR A 88 10.53 -8.47 -0.89
C TYR A 88 10.89 -7.15 -0.18
N ALA A 89 10.68 -7.09 1.13
CA ALA A 89 10.98 -5.90 1.93
C ALA A 89 12.47 -5.55 1.88
N LYS A 90 13.35 -6.54 1.99
CA LYS A 90 14.80 -6.36 1.88
C LYS A 90 15.22 -5.88 0.50
N GLU A 91 14.68 -6.46 -0.58
CA GLU A 91 14.98 -6.07 -1.97
C GLU A 91 14.60 -4.60 -2.23
N HIS A 92 13.53 -4.12 -1.60
CA HIS A 92 13.01 -2.76 -1.79
C HIS A 92 13.40 -1.77 -0.70
N ASN A 93 14.24 -2.16 0.27
CA ASN A 93 14.60 -1.36 1.46
C ASN A 93 13.37 -0.80 2.19
N LEU A 94 12.37 -1.66 2.41
CA LEU A 94 11.13 -1.33 3.11
C LEU A 94 11.13 -1.95 4.51
N GLU A 95 10.62 -1.20 5.48
CA GLU A 95 10.28 -1.73 6.80
C GLU A 95 8.99 -2.56 6.71
N ILE A 96 8.89 -3.61 7.54
CA ILE A 96 7.64 -4.34 7.78
C ILE A 96 7.17 -4.07 9.20
N LYS A 97 5.97 -3.51 9.33
CA LYS A 97 5.29 -3.33 10.60
C LYS A 97 4.31 -4.46 10.85
N TYR A 98 4.45 -5.09 12.01
CA TYR A 98 3.61 -6.20 12.45
C TYR A 98 2.62 -5.70 13.52
N PHE A 99 1.37 -6.19 13.45
CA PHE A 99 0.32 -5.86 14.41
C PHE A 99 -0.31 -7.13 14.97
N SER A 100 -0.65 -7.10 16.25
CA SER A 100 -1.46 -8.15 16.88
C SER A 100 -2.87 -8.19 16.31
N LYS A 101 -3.55 -9.33 16.46
CA LYS A 101 -4.94 -9.48 16.03
C LYS A 101 -5.86 -8.51 16.77
N GLU A 102 -5.57 -8.25 18.04
CA GLU A 102 -6.32 -7.36 18.91
C GLU A 102 -6.21 -5.90 18.47
N GLU A 103 -5.03 -5.47 18.01
CA GLU A 103 -4.86 -4.14 17.42
C GLU A 103 -5.66 -4.00 16.14
N LEU A 104 -5.52 -4.97 15.22
CA LEU A 104 -6.23 -4.96 13.94
C LEU A 104 -7.75 -5.02 14.11
N ALA A 105 -8.26 -5.67 15.17
CA ALA A 105 -9.70 -5.84 15.39
C ALA A 105 -10.40 -4.55 15.84
N LYS A 106 -9.66 -3.57 16.35
CA LYS A 106 -10.18 -2.25 16.74
C LYS A 106 -10.40 -1.33 15.55
N VAL A 107 -9.90 -1.69 14.37
CA VAL A 107 -9.98 -0.85 13.18
C VAL A 107 -11.31 -1.07 12.48
N GLN A 108 -12.04 0.02 12.27
CA GLN A 108 -13.18 0.01 11.36
C GLN A 108 -12.66 0.02 9.93
N VAL A 109 -13.08 -0.96 9.14
CA VAL A 109 -12.66 -1.09 7.73
C VAL A 109 -13.91 -1.19 6.84
N PRO A 110 -13.84 -0.67 5.60
CA PRO A 110 -14.98 -0.64 4.69
C PRO A 110 -15.41 -2.04 4.23
N ASN A 111 -14.50 -3.02 4.12
CA ASN A 111 -14.80 -4.35 3.58
C ASN A 111 -14.50 -5.49 4.58
N PRO A 112 -15.38 -5.71 5.57
CA PRO A 112 -15.25 -6.86 6.46
C PRO A 112 -15.31 -8.19 5.68
N SER A 113 -14.39 -9.09 5.99
CA SER A 113 -14.25 -10.43 5.42
C SER A 113 -14.93 -11.42 6.36
N GLU A 114 -15.93 -12.15 5.85
CA GLU A 114 -16.67 -13.13 6.66
C GLU A 114 -15.79 -14.29 7.16
N ILE A 115 -14.78 -14.68 6.37
CA ILE A 115 -13.84 -15.76 6.73
C ILE A 115 -12.99 -15.36 7.96
N VAL A 116 -12.69 -14.07 8.11
CA VAL A 116 -11.82 -13.56 9.17
C VAL A 116 -12.61 -13.30 10.46
N LYS A 117 -13.92 -13.01 10.38
CA LYS A 117 -14.82 -13.00 11.56
C LYS A 117 -14.87 -14.36 12.28
N LYS A 118 -14.75 -15.48 11.55
CA LYS A 118 -14.89 -16.83 12.11
C LYS A 118 -13.62 -17.37 12.79
N TYR A 119 -12.43 -16.91 12.38
CA TYR A 119 -11.14 -17.42 12.88
C TYR A 119 -10.24 -16.38 13.57
N GLU A 120 -10.36 -15.08 13.27
CA GLU A 120 -9.41 -14.06 13.74
C GLU A 120 -10.04 -12.73 14.23
N LYS A 121 -11.38 -12.58 14.22
CA LYS A 121 -12.12 -11.37 14.68
C LYS A 121 -11.69 -10.03 14.05
N THR A 122 -10.90 -10.02 13.00
CA THR A 122 -10.52 -8.80 12.25
C THR A 122 -11.31 -8.73 10.95
N ALA A 123 -11.72 -7.53 10.54
CA ALA A 123 -12.56 -7.37 9.35
C ALA A 123 -11.75 -7.52 8.05
N SER A 124 -10.48 -7.13 8.01
CA SER A 124 -9.55 -7.48 6.92
C SER A 124 -8.14 -7.16 7.38
N VAL A 125 -7.25 -8.16 7.39
CA VAL A 125 -5.85 -7.96 7.79
C VAL A 125 -5.18 -6.86 6.95
N SER A 126 -5.30 -6.95 5.61
CA SER A 126 -4.67 -5.98 4.70
C SER A 126 -5.18 -4.56 4.93
N GLU A 127 -6.50 -4.36 5.06
CA GLU A 127 -7.07 -3.03 5.25
C GLU A 127 -6.75 -2.46 6.63
N ALA A 128 -6.96 -3.24 7.70
CA ALA A 128 -6.71 -2.82 9.06
C ALA A 128 -5.23 -2.48 9.29
N ALA A 129 -4.32 -3.30 8.77
CA ALA A 129 -2.88 -3.06 8.89
C ALA A 129 -2.46 -1.79 8.13
N ALA A 130 -3.00 -1.55 6.93
CA ALA A 130 -2.72 -0.34 6.16
C ALA A 130 -3.18 0.92 6.90
N ILE A 131 -4.40 0.90 7.44
CA ILE A 131 -4.98 2.04 8.19
C ILE A 131 -4.16 2.32 9.45
N LEU A 132 -3.90 1.31 10.29
CA LEU A 132 -3.16 1.50 11.54
C LEU A 132 -1.74 2.01 11.32
N ALA A 133 -1.03 1.45 10.35
CA ALA A 133 0.33 1.89 10.08
C ALA A 133 0.43 3.27 9.42
N SER A 134 -0.61 3.71 8.71
CA SER A 134 -0.63 5.03 8.07
C SER A 134 -1.19 6.14 8.97
N ASN A 135 -1.91 5.79 10.04
CA ASN A 135 -2.79 6.70 10.78
C ASN A 135 -3.76 7.46 9.86
N GLY A 136 -4.08 6.89 8.70
CA GLY A 136 -4.72 7.58 7.59
C GLY A 136 -5.88 6.80 6.99
N LYS A 137 -6.16 7.09 5.72
CA LYS A 137 -7.34 6.55 5.01
C LYS A 137 -6.92 5.66 3.86
N LEU A 138 -7.74 4.63 3.60
CA LEU A 138 -7.57 3.78 2.43
C LEU A 138 -7.71 4.61 1.16
N VAL A 139 -6.79 4.38 0.24
CA VAL A 139 -6.84 4.88 -1.15
C VAL A 139 -7.04 3.74 -2.13
N VAL A 140 -6.79 2.51 -1.68
CA VAL A 140 -7.11 1.26 -2.36
C VAL A 140 -7.67 0.29 -1.32
N GLU A 141 -8.93 -0.07 -1.50
CA GLU A 141 -9.58 -1.14 -0.73
C GLU A 141 -8.98 -2.51 -1.07
N LYS A 142 -9.34 -3.53 -0.30
CA LYS A 142 -8.84 -4.91 -0.43
C LYS A 142 -8.91 -5.44 -1.87
N GLN A 143 -7.74 -5.66 -2.47
CA GLN A 143 -7.55 -6.43 -3.70
C GLN A 143 -7.18 -7.87 -3.35
N LYS A 144 -7.79 -8.84 -4.03
CA LYS A 144 -7.54 -10.28 -3.81
C LYS A 144 -6.69 -10.84 -4.95
N TYR A 145 -5.66 -11.57 -4.58
CA TYR A 145 -4.75 -12.31 -5.46
C TYR A 145 -4.75 -13.78 -5.00
N PRO A 146 -5.65 -14.61 -5.54
CA PRO A 146 -5.75 -16.01 -5.16
C PRO A 146 -4.44 -16.78 -5.45
N PRO A 147 -4.11 -17.81 -4.66
CA PRO A 147 -4.92 -18.35 -3.56
C PRO A 147 -4.75 -17.58 -2.24
N ASN A 148 -3.64 -16.86 -2.05
CA ASN A 148 -3.11 -16.63 -0.71
C ASN A 148 -2.75 -15.17 -0.38
N LEU A 149 -3.07 -14.19 -1.24
CA LEU A 149 -2.60 -12.82 -1.07
C LEU A 149 -3.77 -11.82 -1.13
N THR A 150 -3.75 -10.86 -0.23
CA THR A 150 -4.63 -9.69 -0.24
C THR A 150 -3.82 -8.43 0.02
N ILE A 151 -4.13 -7.36 -0.69
CA ILE A 151 -3.41 -6.09 -0.62
C ILE A 151 -4.41 -4.95 -0.44
N ALA A 152 -4.08 -4.01 0.43
CA ALA A 152 -4.77 -2.73 0.53
C ALA A 152 -3.72 -1.62 0.65
N VAL A 153 -4.08 -0.39 0.29
CA VAL A 153 -3.16 0.75 0.36
C VAL A 153 -3.83 1.90 1.08
N ALA A 154 -3.14 2.47 2.07
CA ALA A 154 -3.57 3.67 2.77
C ALA A 154 -2.56 4.79 2.57
N ARG A 155 -3.05 6.03 2.56
CA ARG A 155 -2.20 7.22 2.53
C ARG A 155 -1.93 7.69 3.94
N VAL A 156 -0.67 7.97 4.24
CA VAL A 156 -0.19 8.46 5.54
C VAL A 156 -0.88 9.76 5.88
N ASN A 157 -1.38 9.85 7.12
CA ASN A 157 -1.68 11.13 7.74
C ASN A 157 -0.46 11.64 8.50
N TYR A 158 -0.11 12.92 8.32
CA TYR A 158 1.04 13.56 8.97
C TYR A 158 0.64 14.50 10.11
N GLU A 159 -0.66 14.63 10.37
CA GLU A 159 -1.23 15.37 11.50
C GLU A 159 -1.09 14.63 12.83
#